data_AF-K1ZKZ4-F1
#
_entry.id   AF-K1ZKZ4-F1
#
_cell.length_a   1.000
_cell.length_b   1.000
_cell.length_c   1.000
_cell.angle_alpha   90.00
_cell.angle_beta   90.00
_cell.angle_gamma   90.00
#
_symmetry.space_group_name_H-M   'P 1'
#
loop_
_entity.id
_entity.type
_entity.pdbx_description
1 polymer ?
#
loop_
_entity_poly.entity_id
_entity_poly.type
_entity_poly.pdbx_seq_one_letter_code
_entity_poly.pdbx_strand_id
1 'polypeptide(L)'
;MLNMLKKTEVFLVVVIAMVAVFSVAVSVSAADDSPVKIFTADGFKEKKSFYPYGKNFSGGIAVAVGDVNSDGEDELITASGKSAKTHIRSFDRFGNPLSWNIFPFSENYKDGASLAIGNFDDDSAQEIAVAPSGKSAPLVSI
;
A
#
# COMPACT_ATOMS: atom_id res chain seq x y z
N MET A 1 22.10 31.13 -56.75
CA MET A 1 21.72 32.37 -56.04
C MET A 1 20.90 31.96 -54.82
N LEU A 2 21.44 32.21 -53.60
CA LEU A 2 20.77 32.31 -52.26
C LEU A 2 19.87 31.14 -51.77
N ASN A 3 19.95 30.60 -50.53
CA ASN A 3 20.71 30.96 -49.33
C ASN A 3 20.75 29.77 -48.35
N MET A 4 21.81 29.70 -47.54
CA MET A 4 22.06 28.76 -46.45
C MET A 4 21.50 29.24 -45.09
N LEU A 5 21.23 28.26 -44.19
CA LEU A 5 21.21 28.27 -42.70
C LEU A 5 20.00 28.83 -41.92
N LYS A 6 19.40 27.98 -41.08
CA LYS A 6 19.53 28.01 -39.60
C LYS A 6 19.24 26.63 -38.98
N LYS A 7 20.16 26.15 -38.13
CA LYS A 7 19.99 25.04 -37.20
C LYS A 7 18.94 25.43 -36.15
N THR A 8 18.08 24.48 -35.75
CA THR A 8 17.51 24.46 -34.39
C THR A 8 17.27 23.00 -33.97
N GLU A 9 17.34 22.76 -32.68
CA GLU A 9 17.91 21.56 -32.03
C GLU A 9 16.96 20.36 -31.93
N VAL A 10 17.60 19.20 -31.83
CA VAL A 10 17.03 17.89 -31.52
C VAL A 10 16.36 17.94 -30.14
N PHE A 11 15.02 17.86 -30.08
CA PHE A 11 14.33 17.46 -28.86
C PHE A 11 13.98 15.97 -28.96
N LEU A 12 14.94 15.15 -28.53
CA LEU A 12 14.71 13.79 -28.10
C LEU A 12 13.83 13.87 -26.84
N VAL A 13 12.51 13.89 -27.00
CA VAL A 13 11.61 13.65 -25.87
C VAL A 13 11.69 12.15 -25.59
N VAL A 14 12.64 11.78 -24.75
CA VAL A 14 12.58 10.54 -23.99
C VAL A 14 11.30 10.66 -23.15
N VAL A 15 10.19 10.15 -23.67
CA VAL A 15 9.01 9.88 -22.86
C VAL A 15 9.45 8.78 -21.92
N ILE A 16 9.98 9.18 -20.77
CA ILE A 16 10.23 8.31 -19.63
C ILE A 16 8.90 7.62 -19.39
N ALA A 17 8.89 6.30 -19.61
CA ALA A 17 7.77 5.47 -19.26
C ALA A 17 7.52 5.67 -17.77
N MET A 18 6.48 6.45 -17.43
CA MET A 18 5.78 6.26 -16.17
C MET A 18 5.15 4.87 -16.27
N VAL A 19 5.93 3.86 -15.90
CA VAL A 19 5.36 2.61 -15.43
C VAL A 19 4.71 3.00 -14.10
N ALA A 20 3.44 3.36 -14.14
CA ALA A 20 2.62 3.32 -12.95
C ALA A 20 2.66 1.86 -12.49
N VAL A 21 3.47 1.59 -11.47
CA VAL A 21 3.40 0.32 -10.77
C VAL A 21 2.07 0.39 -10.03
N PHE A 22 1.04 -0.24 -10.59
CA PHE A 22 -0.22 -0.41 -9.88
C PHE A 22 0.06 -1.34 -8.71
N SER A 23 0.18 -0.78 -7.51
CA SER A 23 0.28 -1.57 -6.29
C SER A 23 -1.09 -2.20 -6.02
N VAL A 24 -1.21 -3.49 -6.30
CA VAL A 24 -2.42 -4.28 -6.10
C VAL A 24 -2.63 -4.50 -4.59
N ALA A 25 -3.61 -3.82 -4.01
CA ALA A 25 -4.11 -4.12 -2.66
C ALA A 25 -5.06 -5.33 -2.73
N VAL A 26 -4.61 -6.50 -2.23
CA VAL A 26 -5.46 -7.71 -2.13
C VAL A 26 -6.10 -7.74 -0.74
N SER A 27 -7.43 -7.66 -0.66
CA SER A 27 -8.18 -7.97 0.56
C SER A 27 -8.37 -9.49 0.68
N VAL A 28 -7.82 -10.11 1.72
CA VAL A 28 -8.11 -11.52 2.04
C VAL A 28 -9.22 -11.59 3.09
N SER A 29 -10.41 -12.04 2.68
CA SER A 29 -11.51 -12.32 3.60
C SER A 29 -11.37 -13.72 4.20
N ALA A 30 -11.21 -13.76 5.52
CA ALA A 30 -11.44 -14.90 6.42
C ALA A 30 -10.97 -16.29 5.93
N ALA A 31 -9.68 -16.58 6.12
CA ALA A 31 -9.19 -17.95 6.21
C ALA A 31 -8.38 -18.11 7.50
N ASP A 32 -8.48 -19.26 8.17
CA ASP A 32 -7.46 -19.71 9.11
C ASP A 32 -6.12 -19.67 8.36
N ASP A 33 -5.07 -19.09 8.95
CA ASP A 33 -3.80 -18.81 8.24
C ASP A 33 -3.94 -17.70 7.17
N SER A 34 -4.04 -16.44 7.59
CA SER A 34 -4.10 -15.27 6.69
C SER A 34 -2.74 -14.55 6.56
N PRO A 35 -1.77 -15.06 5.75
CA PRO A 35 -0.54 -14.34 5.48
C PRO A 35 -0.78 -13.18 4.50
N VAL A 36 0.04 -12.14 4.62
CA VAL A 36 0.28 -11.22 3.50
C VAL A 36 1.31 -11.86 2.58
N LYS A 37 1.02 -11.89 1.28
CA LYS A 37 1.88 -12.47 0.23
C LYS A 37 2.34 -11.36 -0.72
N ILE A 38 3.63 -11.34 -1.01
CA ILE A 38 4.26 -10.44 -1.94
C ILE A 38 4.64 -11.25 -3.19
N PHE A 39 4.24 -10.77 -4.36
CA PHE A 39 4.50 -11.43 -5.64
C PHE A 39 5.40 -10.58 -6.53
N THR A 40 6.15 -11.21 -7.43
CA THR A 40 6.87 -10.52 -8.51
C THR A 40 5.89 -10.09 -9.59
N ALA A 41 6.08 -8.90 -10.16
CA ALA A 41 5.28 -8.45 -11.31
C ALA A 41 5.50 -9.34 -12.55
N ASP A 42 6.70 -9.92 -12.69
CA ASP A 42 6.96 -10.94 -13.72
C ASP A 42 6.38 -12.29 -13.29
N GLY A 43 5.25 -12.64 -13.88
CA GLY A 43 4.61 -13.96 -13.74
C GLY A 43 4.01 -14.27 -12.37
N PHE A 44 3.82 -13.27 -11.49
CA PHE A 44 3.17 -13.43 -10.18
C PHE A 44 3.78 -14.52 -9.28
N LYS A 45 5.12 -14.66 -9.28
CA LYS A 45 5.79 -15.63 -8.40
C LYS A 45 5.83 -15.12 -6.98
N GLU A 46 5.50 -15.96 -5.99
CA GLU A 46 5.61 -15.57 -4.58
C GLU A 46 7.07 -15.27 -4.23
N LYS A 47 7.33 -14.04 -3.78
CA LYS A 47 8.62 -13.58 -3.29
C LYS A 47 8.73 -13.77 -1.78
N LYS A 48 7.63 -13.53 -1.05
CA LYS A 48 7.58 -13.58 0.41
C LYS A 48 6.15 -13.78 0.91
N SER A 49 6.03 -14.44 2.06
CA SER A 49 4.85 -14.37 2.91
C SER A 49 5.22 -14.09 4.37
N PHE A 50 4.33 -13.41 5.08
CA PHE A 50 4.49 -13.10 6.50
C PHE A 50 3.12 -12.90 7.18
N TYR A 51 3.12 -12.88 8.51
CA TYR A 51 1.91 -12.84 9.34
C TYR A 51 1.90 -11.57 10.21
N PRO A 52 1.30 -10.46 9.72
CA PRO A 52 1.32 -9.18 10.42
C PRO A 52 0.78 -9.25 11.85
N TYR A 53 -0.19 -10.13 12.12
CA TYR A 53 -0.87 -10.28 13.41
C TYR A 53 -0.68 -11.68 14.03
N GLY A 54 0.29 -12.44 13.53
CA GLY A 54 0.57 -13.81 13.97
C GLY A 54 -0.19 -14.89 13.18
N LYS A 55 0.36 -16.11 13.18
CA LYS A 55 -0.12 -17.24 12.36
C LYS A 55 -1.57 -17.67 12.66
N ASN A 56 -2.00 -17.47 13.90
CA ASN A 56 -3.33 -17.87 14.36
C ASN A 56 -4.38 -16.76 14.21
N PHE A 57 -4.03 -15.66 13.53
CA PHE A 57 -4.97 -14.57 13.30
C PHE A 57 -5.89 -14.88 12.11
N SER A 58 -7.19 -14.93 12.38
CA SER A 58 -8.25 -15.25 11.41
C SER A 58 -9.19 -14.06 11.14
N GLY A 59 -8.87 -12.87 11.62
CA GLY A 59 -9.70 -11.67 11.50
C GLY A 59 -9.80 -11.09 10.09
N GLY A 60 -9.02 -11.61 9.14
CA GLY A 60 -8.82 -11.00 7.82
C GLY A 60 -7.87 -9.80 7.88
N ILE A 61 -7.24 -9.49 6.75
CA ILE A 61 -6.25 -8.41 6.66
C ILE A 61 -6.56 -7.57 5.43
N ALA A 62 -6.65 -6.25 5.64
CA ALA A 62 -6.60 -5.28 4.55
C ALA A 62 -5.17 -4.75 4.42
N VAL A 63 -4.72 -4.52 3.19
CA VAL A 63 -3.37 -4.06 2.88
C VAL A 63 -3.48 -2.88 1.92
N ALA A 64 -2.69 -1.83 2.17
CA ALA A 64 -2.41 -0.76 1.22
C ALA A 64 -0.89 -0.62 1.06
N VAL A 65 -0.46 -0.04 -0.06
CA VAL A 65 0.95 0.10 -0.41
C VAL A 65 1.21 1.52 -0.90
N GLY A 66 2.33 2.11 -0.47
CA GLY A 66 2.77 3.44 -0.90
C GLY A 66 3.94 3.95 -0.06
N ASP A 67 4.66 4.93 -0.59
CA ASP A 67 5.80 5.60 0.06
C ASP A 67 5.29 6.59 1.13
N VAL A 68 5.12 6.09 2.35
CA VAL A 68 4.55 6.88 3.47
C VAL A 68 5.64 7.54 4.32
N ASN A 69 6.92 7.23 4.04
CA ASN A 69 8.05 7.77 4.78
C ASN A 69 8.93 8.73 3.93
N SER A 70 8.61 8.92 2.65
CA SER A 70 9.35 9.74 1.66
C SER A 70 10.79 9.29 1.40
N ASP A 71 11.08 8.00 1.46
CA ASP A 71 12.41 7.45 1.15
C ASP A 71 12.56 6.99 -0.31
N GLY A 72 11.48 7.05 -1.09
CA GLY A 72 11.42 6.64 -2.49
C GLY A 72 11.12 5.16 -2.69
N GLU A 73 10.81 4.41 -1.63
CA GLU A 73 10.40 3.01 -1.68
C GLU A 73 9.02 2.83 -1.02
N ASP A 74 8.15 2.03 -1.64
CA ASP A 74 6.82 1.79 -1.07
C ASP A 74 6.87 0.95 0.22
N GLU A 75 6.10 1.35 1.23
CA GLU A 75 5.76 0.52 2.39
C GLU A 75 4.51 -0.32 2.18
N LEU A 76 4.39 -1.40 2.96
CA LEU A 76 3.13 -2.11 3.14
C LEU A 76 2.49 -1.69 4.46
N ILE A 77 1.25 -1.20 4.38
CA ILE A 77 0.43 -0.86 5.55
C ILE A 77 -0.67 -1.89 5.67
N THR A 78 -0.77 -2.54 6.83
CA THR A 78 -1.78 -3.56 7.09
C THR A 78 -2.76 -3.09 8.15
N ALA A 79 -4.03 -3.41 7.97
CA ALA A 79 -5.08 -3.27 8.96
C ALA A 79 -5.62 -4.63 9.37
N SER A 80 -5.76 -4.83 10.67
CA SER A 80 -6.45 -6.01 11.19
C SER A 80 -7.95 -5.86 10.88
N GLY A 81 -8.57 -6.91 10.35
CA GLY A 81 -10.02 -7.04 10.32
C GLY A 81 -10.57 -7.29 11.73
N LYS A 82 -11.49 -8.27 11.84
CA LYS A 82 -12.14 -8.54 13.13
C LYS A 82 -11.15 -9.03 14.18
N SER A 83 -10.99 -8.31 15.29
CA SER A 83 -9.95 -8.60 16.29
C SER A 83 -10.32 -8.15 17.71
N ALA A 84 -9.42 -8.28 18.68
CA ALA A 84 -9.64 -7.76 20.03
C ALA A 84 -9.55 -6.23 20.11
N LYS A 85 -8.66 -5.63 19.30
CA LYS A 85 -8.49 -4.19 19.08
C LYS A 85 -7.98 -3.99 17.65
N THR A 86 -8.64 -3.13 16.87
CA THR A 86 -8.20 -2.86 15.49
C THR A 86 -6.82 -2.22 15.47
N HIS A 87 -5.85 -2.87 14.81
CA HIS A 87 -4.43 -2.50 14.81
C HIS A 87 -3.93 -2.25 13.39
N ILE A 88 -3.26 -1.12 13.17
CA ILE A 88 -2.56 -0.80 11.92
C ILE A 88 -1.06 -1.01 12.15
N ARG A 89 -0.40 -1.70 11.22
CA ARG A 89 1.04 -1.97 11.25
C ARG A 89 1.68 -1.59 9.92
N SER A 90 2.94 -1.18 9.96
CA SER A 90 3.75 -0.90 8.76
C SER A 90 4.88 -1.90 8.60
N PHE A 91 5.23 -2.15 7.35
CA PHE A 91 6.31 -3.03 6.94
C PHE A 91 7.03 -2.40 5.74
N ASP A 92 8.32 -2.68 5.61
CA ASP A 92 9.06 -2.31 4.39
C ASP A 92 8.56 -3.14 3.18
N ARG A 93 9.03 -2.79 1.97
CA ARG A 93 8.71 -3.51 0.71
C ARG A 93 9.06 -5.01 0.68
N PHE A 94 9.79 -5.50 1.67
CA PHE A 94 10.18 -6.91 1.82
C PHE A 94 9.37 -7.64 2.91
N GLY A 95 8.44 -6.93 3.58
CA GLY A 95 7.61 -7.47 4.65
C GLY A 95 8.30 -7.51 6.02
N ASN A 96 9.39 -6.76 6.21
CA ASN A 96 10.00 -6.61 7.54
C ASN A 96 9.24 -5.54 8.34
N PRO A 97 8.93 -5.79 9.62
CA PRO A 97 8.15 -4.85 10.42
C PRO A 97 8.93 -3.55 10.65
N LEU A 98 8.25 -2.44 10.43
CA LEU A 98 8.72 -1.11 10.81
C LEU A 98 8.20 -0.76 12.21
N SER A 99 8.78 0.26 12.83
CA SER A 99 8.43 0.67 14.20
C SER A 99 7.05 1.35 14.27
N TRP A 100 6.56 1.91 13.16
CA TRP A 100 5.31 2.66 13.14
C TRP A 100 4.09 1.72 13.14
N ASN A 101 3.21 1.90 14.12
CA ASN A 101 1.96 1.15 14.27
C ASN A 101 1.01 1.90 15.20
N ILE A 102 -0.31 1.78 14.99
CA ILE A 102 -1.32 2.54 15.74
C ILE A 102 -2.61 1.75 15.98
N PHE A 103 -3.34 2.10 17.05
CA PHE A 103 -4.72 1.70 17.27
C PHE A 103 -5.63 2.91 17.00
N PRO A 104 -6.19 3.04 15.79
CA PRO A 104 -6.83 4.29 15.33
C PRO A 104 -8.23 4.53 15.93
N PHE A 105 -8.82 3.51 16.55
CA PHE A 105 -10.18 3.55 17.09
C PHE A 105 -10.20 3.25 18.59
N SER A 106 -11.39 3.38 19.20
CA SER A 106 -11.56 3.06 20.61
C SER A 106 -11.12 1.62 20.94
N GLU A 107 -10.69 1.40 22.17
CA GLU A 107 -10.20 0.08 22.62
C GLU A 107 -11.23 -1.06 22.50
N ASN A 108 -12.51 -0.72 22.37
CA ASN A 108 -13.60 -1.70 22.23
C ASN A 108 -14.04 -1.90 20.78
N TYR A 109 -13.47 -1.16 19.84
CA TYR A 109 -13.76 -1.30 18.42
C TYR A 109 -12.99 -2.49 17.83
N LYS A 110 -13.74 -3.40 17.20
CA LYS A 110 -13.29 -4.76 16.87
C LYS A 110 -13.63 -5.21 15.46
N ASP A 111 -14.30 -4.39 14.68
CA ASP A 111 -14.83 -4.80 13.38
C ASP A 111 -13.80 -4.64 12.23
N GLY A 112 -12.65 -4.03 12.53
CA GLY A 112 -11.51 -3.92 11.64
C GLY A 112 -11.42 -2.57 10.93
N ALA A 113 -10.45 -2.40 10.03
CA ALA A 113 -10.32 -1.17 9.25
C ALA A 113 -10.13 -1.43 7.76
N SER A 114 -10.55 -0.47 6.96
CA SER A 114 -10.11 -0.28 5.57
C SER A 114 -9.05 0.80 5.51
N LEU A 115 -8.16 0.69 4.52
CA LEU A 115 -7.04 1.59 4.31
C LEU A 115 -7.11 2.22 2.93
N ALA A 116 -6.59 3.44 2.82
CA ALA A 116 -6.11 3.99 1.56
C ALA A 116 -4.83 4.78 1.82
N ILE A 117 -3.98 4.85 0.79
CA ILE A 117 -2.72 5.60 0.83
C ILE A 117 -2.67 6.56 -0.34
N GLY A 118 -2.51 7.85 -0.07
CA GLY A 118 -2.43 8.87 -1.11
C GLY A 118 -1.92 10.17 -0.53
N ASN A 119 -1.54 11.08 -1.41
CA ASN A 119 -1.10 12.42 -1.04
C ASN A 119 -2.33 13.31 -0.78
N PHE A 120 -2.56 13.68 0.48
CA PHE A 120 -3.72 14.46 0.92
C PHE A 120 -3.37 15.91 1.27
N ASP A 121 -2.09 16.26 1.38
CA ASP A 121 -1.63 17.61 1.73
C ASP A 121 -0.66 18.26 0.73
N ASP A 122 -0.49 17.63 -0.44
CA ASP A 122 0.35 18.08 -1.56
C ASP A 122 1.85 18.13 -1.25
N ASP A 123 2.33 17.24 -0.35
CA ASP A 123 3.76 17.07 -0.06
C ASP A 123 4.37 15.85 -0.79
N SER A 124 5.61 15.46 -0.46
CA SER A 124 6.25 14.30 -1.11
C SER A 124 5.87 12.96 -0.47
N ALA A 125 5.35 12.98 0.75
CA ALA A 125 4.90 11.80 1.46
C ALA A 125 3.52 11.39 0.95
N GLN A 126 3.20 10.11 1.16
CA GLN A 126 1.83 9.65 1.06
C GLN A 126 1.27 9.44 2.46
N GLU A 127 0.04 9.85 2.66
CA GLU A 127 -0.65 9.74 3.94
C GLU A 127 -1.57 8.53 3.95
N ILE A 128 -1.91 8.08 5.15
CA ILE A 128 -2.76 6.91 5.36
C ILE A 128 -4.14 7.37 5.85
N ALA A 129 -5.17 7.08 5.05
CA ALA A 129 -6.56 7.21 5.47
C ALA A 129 -7.05 5.88 6.05
N VAL A 130 -7.65 5.93 7.24
CA VAL A 130 -8.17 4.75 7.95
C VAL A 130 -9.64 4.94 8.27
N ALA A 131 -10.47 3.98 7.85
CA ALA A 131 -11.91 4.00 8.14
C ALA A 131 -12.35 2.71 8.85
N PRO A 132 -13.29 2.80 9.81
CA PRO A 132 -13.81 1.63 10.52
C PRO A 132 -14.58 0.73 9.55
N SER A 133 -14.23 -0.56 9.50
CA SER A 133 -14.95 -1.56 8.68
C SER A 133 -16.20 -2.06 9.40
N GLY A 134 -17.39 -1.86 8.83
CA GLY A 134 -18.65 -2.45 9.31
C GLY A 134 -18.96 -3.79 8.64
N LYS A 135 -20.25 -4.19 8.60
CA LYS A 135 -20.74 -5.37 7.83
C LYS A 135 -20.53 -5.25 6.31
N SER A 136 -20.11 -4.08 5.83
CA SER A 136 -19.68 -3.85 4.45
C SER A 136 -18.32 -3.17 4.53
N ALA A 137 -17.34 -3.69 3.77
CA ALA A 137 -16.03 -3.09 3.69
C ALA A 137 -16.20 -1.63 3.20
N PRO A 138 -15.70 -0.62 3.93
CA PRO A 138 -15.66 0.73 3.42
C PRO A 138 -14.77 0.69 2.18
N LEU A 139 -15.32 1.12 1.05
CA LEU A 139 -14.52 1.44 -0.11
C LEU A 139 -13.87 2.79 0.18
N VAL A 140 -12.64 2.79 0.68
CA VAL A 140 -11.82 4.00 0.67
C VAL A 140 -11.15 4.01 -0.71
N SER A 141 -11.75 4.77 -1.63
CA SER A 141 -11.18 5.05 -2.95
C SER A 141 -10.68 6.49 -2.92
N ILE A 142 -9.48 6.69 -3.43
CA ILE A 142 -8.79 7.96 -3.59
C ILE A 142 -8.33 8.07 -5.05
#